data_AF-A0A3Z6QNV7-F1
#
_entry.id   AF-A0A3Z6QNV7-F1
#
_cell.length_a   1.000
_cell.length_b   1.000
_cell.length_c   1.000
_cell.angle_alpha   90.00
_cell.angle_beta   90.00
_cell.angle_gamma   90.00
#
_symmetry.space_group_name_H-M   'P 1'
#
loop_
_entity.id
_entity.type
_entity.pdbx_description
1 polymer ?
#
loop_
_entity_poly.entity_id
_entity_poly.type
_entity_poly.pdbx_seq_one_letter_code
_entity_poly.pdbx_strand_id
1 'polypeptide(L)'
;SEEEARAAKQAAKRPPIVNWPGEGFREMTKAEWSKTPADYKSVRGVAENDEHGAYRFRRIMTSGYTLENVYITDMKTVEIPKK
;
A
#
# COMPACT_ATOMS: atom_id res chain seq x y z
N SER A 1 23.58 -21.89 1.20
CA SER A 1 23.78 -22.04 2.65
C SER A 1 22.49 -21.74 3.41
N GLU A 2 22.36 -22.12 4.69
CA GLU A 2 21.16 -21.76 5.50
C GLU A 2 20.95 -20.25 5.61
N GLU A 3 22.04 -19.49 5.53
CA GLU A 3 22.05 -18.03 5.52
C GLU A 3 21.42 -17.45 4.24
N GLU A 4 21.77 -17.97 3.06
CA GLU A 4 21.15 -17.61 1.79
C GLU A 4 19.65 -17.96 1.77
N ALA A 5 19.26 -19.09 2.35
CA ALA A 5 17.85 -19.49 2.43
C ALA A 5 17.03 -18.61 3.39
N ARG A 6 17.64 -18.10 4.47
CA ARG A 6 17.00 -17.13 5.39
C ARG A 6 16.89 -15.75 4.74
N ALA A 7 17.93 -15.29 4.05
CA ALA A 7 17.91 -14.05 3.28
C ALA A 7 16.84 -14.10 2.18
N ALA A 8 16.75 -15.21 1.43
CA ALA A 8 15.71 -15.40 0.42
C ALA A 8 14.30 -15.43 1.01
N LYS A 9 14.09 -16.06 2.18
CA LYS A 9 12.78 -16.05 2.87
C LYS A 9 12.39 -14.67 3.39
N GLN A 10 13.36 -13.86 3.84
CA GLN A 10 13.11 -12.47 4.22
C GLN A 10 12.79 -11.62 2.98
N ALA A 11 13.52 -11.79 1.88
CA ALA A 11 13.24 -11.15 0.60
C ALA A 11 11.89 -11.57 -0.01
N ALA A 12 11.43 -12.79 0.26
CA ALA A 12 10.12 -13.29 -0.18
C ALA A 12 8.92 -12.74 0.61
N LYS A 13 9.15 -12.04 1.74
CA LYS A 13 8.05 -11.39 2.47
C LYS A 13 7.52 -10.25 1.63
N ARG A 14 6.23 -10.35 1.25
CA ARG A 14 5.50 -9.27 0.58
C ARG A 14 5.70 -7.96 1.37
N PRO A 15 6.13 -6.86 0.73
CA PRO A 15 6.31 -5.57 1.39
C PRO A 15 5.07 -5.14 2.18
N PRO A 16 5.16 -4.38 3.28
CA PRO A 16 3.98 -4.01 4.08
C PRO A 16 2.98 -3.19 3.25
N ILE A 17 1.69 -3.31 3.56
CA ILE A 17 0.69 -2.35 3.07
C ILE A 17 0.65 -1.18 4.04
N VAL A 18 1.05 -0.02 3.55
CA VAL A 18 1.08 1.24 4.28
C VAL A 18 -0.30 1.93 4.26
N ASN A 19 -0.53 2.83 5.22
CA ASN A 19 -1.77 3.57 5.40
C ASN A 19 -1.43 4.90 6.09
N TRP A 20 -1.30 5.98 5.33
CA TRP A 20 -0.97 7.30 5.88
C TRP A 20 -1.75 8.37 5.12
N PRO A 21 -2.07 9.51 5.75
CA PRO A 21 -2.67 10.64 5.06
C PRO A 21 -1.63 11.28 4.13
N GLY A 22 -2.05 11.68 2.93
CA GLY A 22 -1.21 12.35 1.96
C GLY A 22 -2.02 13.36 1.16
N GLU A 23 -1.35 14.39 0.64
CA GLU A 23 -2.00 15.36 -0.23
C GLU A 23 -2.59 14.67 -1.46
N GLY A 24 -3.86 14.99 -1.77
CA GLY A 24 -4.59 14.36 -2.87
C GLY A 24 -5.01 12.91 -2.62
N PHE A 25 -4.83 12.37 -1.41
CA PHE A 25 -5.35 11.04 -1.07
C PHE A 25 -6.85 11.14 -0.83
N ARG A 26 -7.58 10.17 -1.36
CA ARG A 26 -8.97 9.94 -1.01
C ARG A 26 -9.06 9.29 0.36
N GLU A 27 -9.76 9.97 1.25
CA GLU A 27 -10.20 9.40 2.52
C GLU A 27 -11.39 8.46 2.31
N MET A 28 -11.34 7.30 2.96
CA MET A 28 -12.49 6.39 3.04
C MET A 28 -12.37 5.48 4.24
N THR A 29 -13.48 4.90 4.66
CA THR A 29 -13.54 3.87 5.70
C THR A 29 -13.22 2.49 5.14
N LYS A 30 -12.90 1.54 6.02
CA LYS A 30 -12.75 0.13 5.69
C LYS A 30 -14.01 -0.45 5.06
N ALA A 31 -15.18 0.01 5.51
CA ALA A 31 -16.47 -0.40 4.98
C ALA A 31 -16.66 0.04 3.52
N GLU A 32 -16.32 1.29 3.20
CA GLU A 32 -16.38 1.82 1.83
C GLU A 32 -15.39 1.10 0.92
N TRP A 33 -14.13 0.95 1.34
CA TRP A 33 -13.13 0.17 0.60
C TRP A 33 -13.61 -1.25 0.31
N SER A 34 -14.28 -1.89 1.27
CA SER A 34 -14.80 -3.25 1.11
C SER A 34 -15.92 -3.31 0.08
N LYS A 35 -16.81 -2.31 0.07
CA LYS A 35 -17.91 -2.15 -0.89
C LYS A 35 -17.44 -1.75 -2.30
N THR A 36 -16.30 -1.08 -2.44
CA THR A 36 -15.74 -0.74 -3.76
C THR A 36 -15.50 -2.03 -4.57
N PRO A 37 -15.98 -2.11 -5.83
CA PRO A 37 -15.76 -3.29 -6.68
C PRO A 37 -14.27 -3.61 -6.86
N ALA A 38 -13.93 -4.88 -7.01
CA ALA A 38 -12.54 -5.33 -7.16
C ALA A 38 -11.84 -4.69 -8.37
N ASP A 39 -12.55 -4.55 -9.50
CA ASP A 39 -12.01 -3.93 -10.72
C ASP A 39 -11.77 -2.42 -10.59
N TYR A 40 -12.37 -1.79 -9.58
CA TYR A 40 -12.26 -0.35 -9.30
C TYR A 40 -11.26 -0.04 -8.19
N LYS A 41 -10.63 -1.05 -7.58
CA LYS A 41 -9.64 -0.85 -6.51
C LYS A 41 -8.41 -1.70 -6.72
N SER A 42 -7.25 -1.18 -6.33
CA SER A 42 -6.01 -1.92 -6.46
C SER A 42 -5.06 -1.65 -5.29
N VAL A 43 -4.15 -2.60 -5.07
CA VAL A 43 -3.01 -2.41 -4.18
C VAL A 43 -1.76 -2.39 -5.06
N ARG A 44 -1.07 -1.24 -5.10
CA ARG A 44 0.11 -1.04 -5.93
C ARG A 44 1.38 -1.17 -5.07
N GLY A 45 2.40 -1.84 -5.61
CA GLY A 45 3.73 -1.93 -5.00
C GLY A 45 4.67 -0.82 -5.47
N VAL A 46 5.55 -0.42 -4.58
CA VAL A 46 6.69 0.48 -4.81
C VAL A 46 7.95 -0.27 -4.39
N ALA A 47 8.96 -0.28 -5.27
CA ALA A 47 10.26 -0.87 -4.98
C ALA A 47 11.00 -0.03 -3.93
N GLU A 48 11.94 -0.64 -3.21
CA GLU A 48 12.85 0.12 -2.35
C GLU A 48 13.75 1.04 -3.19
N ASN A 49 14.17 2.16 -2.59
CA ASN A 49 15.16 3.07 -3.15
C ASN A 49 16.10 3.54 -2.03
N ASP A 50 16.76 4.69 -2.17
CA ASP A 50 17.66 5.21 -1.14
C ASP A 50 16.95 5.93 0.02
N GLU A 51 15.68 6.31 -0.15
CA GLU A 51 14.91 7.04 0.85
C GLU A 51 14.02 6.10 1.69
N HIS A 52 13.46 5.06 1.06
CA HIS A 52 12.49 4.18 1.69
C HIS A 52 12.66 2.71 1.30
N GLY A 53 12.25 1.83 2.21
CA GLY A 53 12.08 0.41 1.92
C GLY A 53 10.91 0.16 0.97
N ALA A 54 10.80 -1.07 0.44
CA ALA A 54 9.69 -1.44 -0.43
C ALA A 54 8.36 -1.40 0.34
N TYR A 55 7.28 -0.97 -0.32
CA TYR A 55 5.94 -0.92 0.29
C TYR A 55 4.83 -1.13 -0.72
N ARG A 56 3.59 -1.24 -0.22
CA ARG A 56 2.38 -1.32 -1.02
C ARG A 56 1.32 -0.33 -0.50
N PHE A 57 0.55 0.29 -1.38
CA PHE A 57 -0.48 1.26 -1.01
C PHE A 57 -1.78 1.03 -1.78
N ARG A 58 -2.89 1.58 -1.29
CA ARG A 58 -4.23 1.41 -1.87
C ARG A 58 -4.52 2.53 -2.87
N ARG A 59 -5.22 2.19 -3.96
CA ARG A 59 -5.79 3.14 -4.92
C ARG A 59 -7.19 2.73 -5.34
N ILE A 60 -8.01 3.70 -5.74
CA ILE A 60 -9.27 3.45 -6.45
C ILE A 60 -9.34 4.20 -7.78
N MET A 61 -10.10 3.63 -8.71
CA MET A 61 -10.57 4.32 -9.91
C MET A 61 -11.75 5.21 -9.54
N THR A 62 -11.67 6.49 -9.88
CA THR A 62 -12.74 7.47 -9.63
C THR A 62 -13.64 7.64 -10.85
N SER A 63 -14.74 8.37 -10.68
CA SER A 63 -15.65 8.75 -11.77
C SER A 63 -14.98 9.63 -12.83
N GLY A 64 -13.84 10.25 -12.54
CA GLY A 64 -13.03 11.01 -13.50
C GLY A 64 -12.12 10.13 -14.36
N TYR A 65 -12.22 8.80 -14.28
CA TYR A 65 -11.31 7.84 -14.90
C TYR A 65 -9.84 8.02 -14.48
N THR A 66 -9.63 8.54 -13.27
CA THR A 66 -8.30 8.70 -12.65
C THR A 66 -8.12 7.74 -11.48
N LEU A 67 -6.86 7.42 -11.18
CA LEU A 67 -6.50 6.63 -10.00
C LEU A 67 -6.07 7.56 -8.87
N GLU A 68 -6.83 7.54 -7.77
CA GLU A 68 -6.48 8.26 -6.54
C GLU A 68 -5.87 7.32 -5.52
N ASN A 69 -4.87 7.80 -4.77
CA ASN A 69 -4.32 7.11 -3.61
C ASN A 69 -5.32 7.15 -2.47
N VAL A 70 -5.30 6.14 -1.61
CA VAL A 70 -6.33 5.95 -0.58
C VAL A 70 -5.72 5.90 0.81
N TYR A 71 -6.29 6.70 1.70
CA TYR A 71 -6.10 6.61 3.14
C TYR A 71 -7.36 6.01 3.78
N ILE A 72 -7.21 4.91 4.52
CA ILE A 72 -8.31 4.29 5.26
C ILE A 72 -8.39 4.91 6.65
N THR A 73 -9.39 5.75 6.90
CA THR A 73 -9.45 6.65 8.08
C THR A 73 -9.72 5.93 9.40
N ASP A 74 -10.39 4.78 9.35
CA ASP A 74 -10.71 3.93 10.50
C ASP A 74 -9.72 2.75 10.66
N MET A 75 -8.59 2.79 9.94
CA MET A 75 -7.46 1.88 10.13
C MET A 75 -6.29 2.60 10.78
N LYS A 76 -5.47 1.84 11.54
CA LYS A 76 -4.22 2.38 12.09
C LYS A 76 -3.32 2.95 10.99
N THR A 77 -2.63 4.04 11.31
CA THR A 77 -1.57 4.57 10.45
C THR A 77 -0.43 3.56 10.38
N VAL A 78 0.08 3.35 9.17
CA VAL A 78 1.26 2.53 8.87
C VAL A 78 2.13 3.36 7.93
N GLU A 79 3.18 3.92 8.48
CA GLU A 79 4.13 4.78 7.77
C GLU A 79 4.94 4.02 6.73
N ILE A 80 5.46 4.76 5.74
CA ILE A 80 6.41 4.23 4.77
C ILE A 80 7.67 3.73 5.51
N PRO A 81 8.10 2.47 5.30
CA PRO A 81 9.32 1.95 5.90
C PRO A 81 10.52 2.81 5.52
N LYS A 82 11.29 3.25 6.50
CA LYS A 82 12.61 3.83 6.27
C LYS A 82 13.61 2.71 5.94
N LYS A 83 14.61 3.06 5.13
CA LYS A 83 15.77 2.21 4.91
C LYS A 83 16.71 2.25 6.12
#